data_AF-A0A259NKJ2-F1
#
_entry.id   AF-A0A259NKJ2-F1
#
_cell.length_a   1.000
_cell.length_b   1.000
_cell.length_c   1.000
_cell.angle_alpha   90.00
_cell.angle_beta   90.00
_cell.angle_gamma   90.00
#
_symmetry.space_group_name_H-M   'P 1'
#
loop_
_entity.id
_entity.type
_entity.pdbx_description
1 polymer ?
#
loop_
_entity_poly.entity_id
_entity_poly.type
_entity_poly.pdbx_seq_one_letter_code
_entity_poly.pdbx_strand_id
1 'polypeptide(L)'
;MSKNELSQLEQLHFAQQLLSLIQAGLPLLNAIEIISQSTPKSWRGWLEQVRLHLQGGNSLSHCLGVKTGKFSQEFINFIRVSERSGDLGLALDTISKQLEAQIELRRKVIQSLTYPLITLATSVTLVIVMMLWVVPVFKEVFDSFQAELPAPTLFLIAISQIIEKNFIGLLIISICIITCFLFSWHKLIALQRHCDRLVLR
;
A
#
# COMPACT_ATOMS: atom_id res chain seq x y z
N MET A 1 -6.83 1.25 -11.40
CA MET A 1 -7.94 0.96 -10.47
C MET A 1 -9.23 1.13 -11.24
N SER A 2 -10.03 0.07 -11.33
CA SER A 2 -11.48 0.24 -11.56
C SER A 2 -11.96 1.11 -10.40
N LYS A 3 -12.60 2.24 -10.71
CA LYS A 3 -12.83 3.39 -9.82
C LYS A 3 -13.82 3.09 -8.65
N ASN A 4 -14.08 1.82 -8.31
CA ASN A 4 -15.21 1.40 -7.49
C ASN A 4 -14.95 0.37 -6.35
N GLU A 5 -13.77 -0.26 -6.28
CA GLU A 5 -13.44 -1.27 -5.24
C GLU A 5 -13.23 -0.66 -3.86
N LEU A 6 -13.89 -1.23 -2.83
CA LEU A 6 -13.71 -0.83 -1.43
C LEU A 6 -12.32 -1.25 -0.96
N SER A 7 -11.70 -0.40 -0.14
CA SER A 7 -10.44 -0.71 0.51
C SER A 7 -10.56 -1.95 1.41
N GLN A 8 -9.46 -2.69 1.61
CA GLN A 8 -9.45 -3.84 2.55
C GLN A 8 -9.90 -3.44 3.96
N LEU A 9 -9.54 -2.22 4.40
CA LEU A 9 -9.96 -1.66 5.68
C LEU A 9 -11.46 -1.41 5.73
N GLU A 10 -12.03 -0.90 4.64
CA GLU A 10 -13.47 -0.69 4.50
C GLU A 10 -14.25 -2.01 4.53
N GLN A 11 -13.74 -3.04 3.84
CA GLN A 11 -14.33 -4.39 3.88
C GLN A 11 -14.23 -5.01 5.27
N LEU A 12 -13.10 -4.81 5.97
CA LEU A 12 -12.91 -5.25 7.36
C LEU A 12 -13.93 -4.60 8.30
N HIS A 13 -14.09 -3.28 8.22
CA HIS A 13 -15.04 -2.56 9.07
C HIS A 13 -16.47 -3.03 8.83
N PHE A 14 -16.86 -3.23 7.57
CA PHE A 14 -18.16 -3.79 7.23
C PHE A 14 -18.36 -5.18 7.82
N ALA A 15 -17.37 -6.08 7.69
CA ALA A 15 -17.44 -7.44 8.22
C ALA A 15 -17.54 -7.45 9.76
N GLN A 16 -16.75 -6.64 10.46
CA GLN A 16 -16.76 -6.54 11.92
C GLN A 16 -18.07 -5.94 12.45
N GLN A 17 -18.60 -4.90 11.80
CA GLN A 17 -19.89 -4.32 12.17
C GLN A 17 -21.03 -5.33 11.97
N LEU A 18 -21.05 -6.01 10.82
CA LEU A 18 -22.05 -7.02 10.54
C LEU A 18 -21.93 -8.20 11.51
N LEU A 19 -20.72 -8.69 11.77
CA LEU A 19 -20.46 -9.75 12.74
C LEU A 19 -21.00 -9.40 14.13
N SER A 20 -20.70 -8.19 14.62
CA SER A 20 -21.13 -7.72 15.93
C SER A 20 -22.66 -7.69 16.05
N LEU A 21 -23.34 -7.22 15.00
CA LEU A 21 -24.81 -7.15 14.98
C LEU A 21 -25.45 -8.55 14.89
N ILE A 22 -24.89 -9.45 14.08
CA ILE A 22 -25.36 -10.83 13.95
C ILE A 22 -25.14 -11.61 15.26
N GLN A 23 -23.98 -11.45 15.91
CA GLN A 23 -23.70 -12.05 17.21
C GLN A 23 -24.60 -11.52 18.33
N ALA A 24 -25.02 -10.25 18.23
CA ALA A 24 -26.03 -9.67 19.11
C ALA A 24 -27.46 -10.17 18.82
N GLY A 25 -27.63 -11.06 17.85
CA GLY A 25 -28.92 -11.68 17.51
C GLY A 25 -29.81 -10.81 16.64
N LEU A 26 -29.30 -9.72 16.05
CA LEU A 26 -30.10 -8.92 15.14
C LEU A 26 -30.34 -9.67 13.83
N PRO A 27 -31.57 -9.62 13.27
CA PRO A 27 -31.83 -10.10 11.93
C PRO A 27 -30.93 -9.40 10.90
N LEU A 28 -30.48 -10.14 9.90
CA LEU A 28 -29.57 -9.64 8.85
C LEU A 28 -30.08 -8.34 8.19
N LEU A 29 -31.38 -8.26 7.92
CA LEU A 29 -31.97 -7.07 7.30
C LEU A 29 -31.82 -5.82 8.18
N ASN A 30 -32.07 -5.95 9.48
CA ASN A 30 -31.93 -4.86 10.45
C ASN A 30 -30.45 -4.48 10.62
N ALA A 31 -29.56 -5.48 10.61
CA ALA A 31 -28.13 -5.23 10.69
C ALA A 31 -27.63 -4.38 9.50
N ILE A 32 -28.07 -4.69 8.28
CA ILE A 32 -27.73 -3.93 7.07
C ILE A 32 -28.30 -2.50 7.13
N GLU A 33 -29.50 -2.31 7.68
CA GLU A 33 -30.08 -0.99 7.88
C GLU A 33 -29.26 -0.13 8.86
N ILE A 34 -28.82 -0.70 9.99
CA ILE A 34 -27.96 0.01 10.94
C ILE A 34 -26.61 0.37 10.30
N ILE A 35 -26.03 -0.55 9.53
CA ILE A 35 -24.77 -0.30 8.83
C ILE A 35 -24.94 0.84 7.82
N SER A 36 -26.04 0.90 7.08
CA SER A 36 -26.29 1.98 6.09
C SER A 36 -26.37 3.37 6.70
N GLN A 37 -26.81 3.48 7.95
CA GLN A 37 -26.87 4.73 8.69
C GLN A 37 -25.48 5.18 9.18
N SER A 38 -24.63 4.22 9.56
CA SER A 38 -23.28 4.47 10.11
C SER A 38 -22.16 4.61 9.06
N THR A 39 -22.40 4.24 7.81
CA THR A 39 -21.40 4.33 6.72
C THR A 39 -21.44 5.66 5.94
N PRO A 40 -20.37 5.99 5.19
CA PRO A 40 -20.31 7.20 4.37
C PRO A 40 -21.46 7.32 3.36
N LYS A 41 -21.83 8.55 3.00
CA LYS A 41 -22.91 8.81 2.03
C LYS A 41 -22.74 8.08 0.68
N SER A 42 -21.50 7.80 0.27
CA SER A 42 -21.17 7.05 -0.95
C SER A 42 -21.62 5.58 -0.91
N TRP A 43 -21.85 5.00 0.27
CA TRP A 43 -22.29 3.61 0.45
C TRP A 43 -23.80 3.48 0.51
N ARG A 44 -24.50 4.50 1.01
CA ARG A 44 -25.94 4.47 1.28
C ARG A 44 -26.77 3.98 0.09
N GLY A 45 -26.54 4.53 -1.10
CA GLY A 45 -27.29 4.12 -2.29
C GLY A 45 -27.06 2.66 -2.70
N TRP A 46 -25.87 2.11 -2.41
CA TRP A 46 -25.57 0.70 -2.68
C TRP A 46 -26.11 -0.22 -1.57
N LEU A 47 -25.96 0.15 -0.30
CA LEU A 47 -26.53 -0.62 0.82
C LEU A 47 -28.05 -0.67 0.77
N GLU A 48 -28.69 0.40 0.30
CA GLU A 48 -30.14 0.42 0.11
C GLU A 48 -30.58 -0.57 -0.97
N GLN A 49 -29.84 -0.68 -2.08
CA GLN A 49 -30.09 -1.71 -3.09
C GLN A 49 -29.92 -3.12 -2.51
N VAL A 50 -28.84 -3.35 -1.74
CA VAL A 50 -28.62 -4.63 -1.04
C VAL A 50 -29.79 -4.95 -0.12
N ARG A 51 -30.29 -3.98 0.65
CA ARG A 51 -31.44 -4.13 1.54
C ARG A 51 -32.70 -4.53 0.77
N LEU A 52 -33.01 -3.85 -0.33
CA LEU A 52 -34.17 -4.17 -1.18
C LEU A 52 -34.09 -5.57 -1.78
N HIS A 53 -32.91 -5.99 -2.25
CA HIS A 53 -32.71 -7.33 -2.79
C HIS A 53 -32.83 -8.43 -1.72
N LEU A 54 -32.35 -8.17 -0.50
CA LEU A 54 -32.52 -9.06 0.65
C LEU A 54 -33.99 -9.20 1.05
N GLN A 55 -34.75 -8.09 1.06
CA GLN A 55 -36.20 -8.11 1.29
C GLN A 55 -36.94 -8.94 0.24
N GLY A 56 -36.45 -8.95 -1.00
CA GLY A 56 -36.95 -9.80 -2.08
C GLY A 56 -36.59 -11.29 -1.96
N GLY A 57 -35.92 -11.72 -0.88
CA GLY A 57 -35.56 -13.12 -0.64
C GLY A 57 -34.29 -13.60 -1.33
N ASN A 58 -33.50 -12.68 -1.90
CA ASN A 58 -32.20 -13.05 -2.47
C ASN A 58 -31.17 -13.31 -1.34
N SER A 59 -30.18 -14.16 -1.61
CA SER A 59 -29.09 -14.39 -0.68
C SER A 59 -28.16 -13.17 -0.56
N LEU A 60 -27.57 -12.95 0.60
CA LEU A 60 -26.55 -11.91 0.85
C LEU A 60 -25.39 -12.03 -0.13
N SER A 61 -24.90 -13.24 -0.42
CA SER A 61 -23.83 -13.41 -1.41
C SER A 61 -24.23 -12.97 -2.81
N HIS A 62 -25.51 -13.13 -3.18
CA HIS A 62 -26.04 -12.60 -4.43
C HIS A 62 -26.12 -11.07 -4.37
N CYS A 63 -26.71 -10.50 -3.32
CA CYS A 63 -26.89 -9.05 -3.17
C CYS A 63 -25.55 -8.29 -3.17
N LEU A 64 -24.53 -8.81 -2.49
CA LEU A 64 -23.18 -8.22 -2.50
C LEU A 64 -22.48 -8.36 -3.86
N GLY A 65 -22.85 -9.38 -4.66
CA GLY A 65 -22.30 -9.64 -5.99
C GLY A 65 -22.93 -8.85 -7.14
N VAL A 66 -24.15 -8.33 -6.97
CA VAL A 66 -24.87 -7.55 -8.03
C VAL A 66 -24.04 -6.35 -8.51
N LYS A 67 -23.38 -5.66 -7.58
CA LYS A 67 -22.49 -4.53 -7.90
C LYS A 67 -21.05 -5.00 -7.92
N THR A 68 -20.60 -5.39 -9.11
CA THR A 68 -19.24 -5.91 -9.32
C THR A 68 -18.18 -4.88 -8.90
N GLY A 69 -17.18 -5.36 -8.16
CA GLY A 69 -16.06 -4.56 -7.72
C GLY A 69 -16.35 -3.64 -6.53
N LYS A 70 -17.20 -4.03 -5.56
CA LYS A 70 -17.22 -3.43 -4.21
C LYS A 70 -16.48 -4.30 -3.21
N PHE A 71 -16.76 -5.60 -3.19
CA PHE A 71 -16.06 -6.60 -2.38
C PHE A 71 -15.15 -7.48 -3.24
N SER A 72 -14.14 -8.09 -2.62
CA SER A 72 -13.35 -9.12 -3.28
C SER A 72 -14.20 -10.36 -3.56
N GLN A 73 -13.85 -11.13 -4.60
CA GLN A 73 -14.54 -12.39 -4.90
C GLN A 73 -14.42 -13.40 -3.76
N GLU A 74 -13.27 -13.41 -3.07
CA GLU A 74 -13.01 -14.24 -1.89
C GLU A 74 -14.03 -13.94 -0.78
N PHE A 75 -14.27 -12.66 -0.49
CA PHE A 75 -15.25 -12.23 0.50
C PHE A 75 -16.66 -12.76 0.18
N ILE A 76 -17.10 -12.60 -1.07
CA ILE A 76 -18.42 -13.07 -1.53
C ILE A 76 -18.52 -14.59 -1.48
N ASN A 77 -17.44 -15.30 -1.85
CA ASN A 77 -17.40 -16.76 -1.84
C ASN A 77 -17.47 -17.32 -0.42
N PHE A 78 -16.77 -16.73 0.55
CA PHE A 78 -16.89 -17.12 1.96
C PHE A 78 -18.32 -16.95 2.47
N ILE A 79 -18.96 -15.80 2.17
CA ILE A 79 -20.37 -15.59 2.53
C ILE A 79 -21.26 -16.65 1.87
N ARG A 80 -21.08 -16.94 0.58
CA ARG A 80 -21.88 -17.94 -0.14
C ARG A 80 -21.77 -19.34 0.48
N VAL A 81 -20.59 -19.74 0.90
CA VAL A 81 -20.39 -21.02 1.60
C VAL A 81 -21.10 -20.99 2.96
N SER A 82 -20.96 -19.89 3.68
CA SER A 82 -21.56 -19.69 5.00
C SER A 82 -23.09 -19.69 5.00
N GLU A 83 -23.70 -19.14 3.96
CA GLU A 83 -25.15 -19.12 3.78
C GLU A 83 -25.72 -20.53 3.59
N ARG A 84 -24.95 -21.43 2.97
CA ARG A 84 -25.34 -22.83 2.83
C ARG A 84 -25.15 -23.62 4.11
N SER A 85 -24.11 -23.31 4.89
CA SER A 85 -23.86 -23.95 6.18
C SER A 85 -24.69 -23.36 7.33
N GLY A 86 -25.33 -22.20 7.13
CA GLY A 86 -26.19 -21.54 8.13
C GLY A 86 -25.44 -20.73 9.19
N ASP A 87 -24.11 -20.65 9.12
CA ASP A 87 -23.28 -19.93 10.09
C ASP A 87 -22.54 -18.75 9.42
N LEU A 88 -23.28 -17.65 9.24
CA LEU A 88 -22.74 -16.40 8.71
C LEU A 88 -21.74 -15.74 9.69
N GLY A 89 -21.91 -15.97 11.00
CA GLY A 89 -21.05 -15.40 12.03
C GLY A 89 -19.62 -15.92 11.92
N LEU A 90 -19.44 -17.23 11.81
CA LEU A 90 -18.13 -17.85 11.65
C LEU A 90 -17.41 -17.38 10.38
N ALA A 91 -18.15 -17.18 9.28
CA ALA A 91 -17.55 -16.67 8.05
C ALA A 91 -17.11 -15.22 8.17
N LEU A 92 -17.92 -14.35 8.78
CA LEU A 92 -17.54 -12.95 9.00
C LEU A 92 -16.36 -12.82 9.97
N ASP A 93 -16.26 -13.66 11.00
CA ASP A 93 -15.09 -13.72 11.89
C ASP A 93 -13.83 -14.16 11.14
N THR A 94 -13.93 -15.22 10.32
CA THR A 94 -12.82 -15.72 9.50
C THR A 94 -12.33 -14.67 8.50
N ILE A 95 -13.26 -14.03 7.78
CA ILE A 95 -12.96 -12.94 6.85
C ILE A 95 -12.28 -11.77 7.59
N SER A 96 -12.79 -11.39 8.77
CA SER A 96 -12.24 -10.28 9.54
C SER A 96 -10.80 -10.56 9.96
N LYS A 97 -10.52 -11.74 10.52
CA LYS A 97 -9.17 -12.17 10.91
C LYS A 97 -8.23 -12.20 9.70
N GLN A 98 -8.70 -12.69 8.56
CA GLN A 98 -7.89 -12.75 7.35
C GLN A 98 -7.55 -11.35 6.82
N LEU A 99 -8.52 -10.44 6.76
CA LEU A 99 -8.30 -9.06 6.32
C LEU A 99 -7.40 -8.29 7.30
N GLU A 100 -7.59 -8.48 8.60
CA GLU A 100 -6.76 -7.87 9.64
C GLU A 100 -5.30 -8.31 9.53
N ALA A 101 -5.06 -9.61 9.37
CA ALA A 101 -3.72 -10.16 9.15
C ALA A 101 -3.08 -9.58 7.87
N GLN A 102 -3.82 -9.46 6.77
CA GLN A 102 -3.31 -8.86 5.53
C GLN A 102 -2.93 -7.38 5.72
N ILE A 103 -3.77 -6.62 6.41
CA ILE A 103 -3.52 -5.20 6.71
C ILE A 103 -2.28 -5.05 7.61
N GLU A 104 -2.17 -5.88 8.64
CA GLU A 104 -1.04 -5.86 9.57
C GLU A 104 0.27 -6.26 8.88
N LEU A 105 0.28 -7.31 8.07
CA LEU A 105 1.44 -7.72 7.27
C LEU A 105 1.89 -6.60 6.36
N ARG A 106 0.96 -5.98 5.63
CA ARG A 106 1.26 -4.85 4.75
C ARG A 106 1.83 -3.68 5.54
N ARG A 107 1.28 -3.38 6.72
CA ARG A 107 1.78 -2.34 7.61
C ARG A 107 3.21 -2.64 8.10
N LYS A 108 3.50 -3.87 8.52
CA LYS A 108 4.84 -4.31 8.97
C LYS A 108 5.88 -4.19 7.86
N VAL A 109 5.54 -4.60 6.64
CA VAL A 109 6.43 -4.47 5.47
C VAL A 109 6.75 -3.00 5.20
N ILE A 110 5.74 -2.14 5.17
CA ILE A 110 5.90 -0.70 4.97
C ILE A 110 6.78 -0.10 6.09
N GLN A 111 6.52 -0.43 7.34
CA GLN A 111 7.30 0.07 8.47
C GLN A 111 8.77 -0.37 8.40
N SER A 112 9.03 -1.65 8.10
CA SER A 112 10.40 -2.20 8.04
C SER A 112 11.24 -1.59 6.92
N LEU A 113 10.62 -1.22 5.80
CA LEU A 113 11.31 -0.58 4.67
C LEU A 113 11.47 0.94 4.83
N THR A 114 10.69 1.58 5.71
CA THR A 114 10.75 3.03 5.91
C THR A 114 12.11 3.47 6.46
N TYR A 115 12.64 2.74 7.45
CA TYR A 115 13.91 3.09 8.10
C TYR A 115 15.13 2.95 7.18
N PRO A 116 15.33 1.82 6.46
CA PRO A 116 16.40 1.70 5.47
C PRO A 116 16.34 2.78 4.39
N LEU A 117 15.14 3.17 3.96
CA LEU A 117 14.98 4.18 2.93
C LEU A 117 15.48 5.56 3.37
N ILE A 118 15.05 6.01 4.55
CA ILE A 118 15.47 7.32 5.09
C ILE A 118 17.00 7.34 5.30
N THR A 119 17.54 6.24 5.82
CA THR A 119 18.98 6.10 6.05
C THR A 119 19.78 6.11 4.74
N LEU A 120 19.29 5.42 3.71
CA LEU A 120 19.93 5.41 2.40
C LEU A 120 19.86 6.79 1.73
N ALA A 121 18.69 7.45 1.77
CA ALA A 121 18.52 8.79 1.23
C ALA A 121 19.47 9.80 1.90
N THR A 122 19.53 9.80 3.23
CA THR A 122 20.45 10.69 3.99
C THR A 122 21.93 10.39 3.69
N SER A 123 22.30 9.10 3.59
CA SER A 123 23.67 8.70 3.25
C SER A 123 24.07 9.19 1.85
N VAL A 124 23.19 9.01 0.85
CA VAL A 124 23.43 9.49 -0.53
C VAL A 124 23.53 11.02 -0.56
N THR A 125 22.64 11.74 0.13
CA THR A 125 22.71 13.20 0.25
C THR A 125 24.03 13.64 0.85
N LEU A 126 24.49 12.99 1.92
CA LEU A 126 25.76 13.34 2.58
C LEU A 126 26.96 13.18 1.65
N VAL A 127 27.03 12.07 0.91
CA VAL A 127 28.09 11.84 -0.08
C VAL A 127 28.08 12.91 -1.16
N ILE A 128 26.90 13.28 -1.68
CA ILE A 128 26.77 14.34 -2.69
C ILE A 128 27.29 15.68 -2.14
N VAL A 129 26.89 16.05 -0.92
CA VAL A 129 27.37 17.29 -0.28
C VAL A 129 28.88 17.28 -0.09
N MET A 130 29.45 16.16 0.38
CA MET A 130 30.91 16.04 0.54
C MET A 130 31.63 16.21 -0.79
N MET A 131 31.16 15.57 -1.87
CA MET A 131 31.78 15.68 -3.19
C MET A 131 31.70 17.10 -3.76
N LEU A 132 30.59 17.82 -3.53
CA LEU A 132 30.37 19.13 -4.13
C LEU A 132 31.03 20.29 -3.40
N TRP A 133 31.10 20.24 -2.07
CA TRP A 133 31.59 21.36 -1.29
C TRP A 133 32.94 21.06 -0.65
N VAL A 134 33.16 19.84 -0.18
CA VAL A 134 34.37 19.52 0.60
C VAL A 134 35.54 19.19 -0.32
N VAL A 135 35.36 18.33 -1.32
CA VAL A 135 36.41 17.93 -2.25
C VAL A 135 37.03 19.09 -3.05
N PRO A 136 36.29 20.05 -3.62
CA PRO A 136 36.90 21.17 -4.36
C PRO A 136 37.72 22.09 -3.46
N VAL A 137 37.27 22.32 -2.21
CA VAL A 137 38.03 23.10 -1.22
C VAL A 137 39.37 22.43 -0.92
N PHE A 138 39.39 21.10 -0.77
CA PHE A 138 40.64 20.36 -0.61
C PHE A 138 41.56 20.51 -1.83
N LYS A 139 41.01 20.45 -3.05
CA LYS A 139 41.80 20.64 -4.28
C LYS A 139 42.48 22.01 -4.30
N GLU A 140 41.77 23.09 -4.00
CA GLU A 140 42.34 24.45 -3.93
C GLU A 140 43.48 24.56 -2.90
N VAL A 141 43.29 23.92 -1.73
CA VAL A 141 44.32 23.88 -0.68
C VAL A 141 45.57 23.13 -1.17
N PHE A 142 45.42 21.97 -1.80
CA PHE A 142 46.57 21.20 -2.32
C PHE A 142 47.30 21.90 -3.48
N ASP A 143 46.58 22.59 -4.36
CA ASP A 143 47.18 23.39 -5.44
C ASP A 143 48.08 24.52 -4.90
N SER A 144 47.76 25.07 -3.71
CA SER A 144 48.55 26.13 -3.07
C SER A 144 49.90 25.67 -2.48
N PHE A 145 50.10 24.35 -2.27
CA PHE A 145 51.30 23.80 -1.62
C PHE A 145 52.43 23.38 -2.58
N GLN A 146 52.28 23.49 -3.91
CA GLN A 146 53.24 23.02 -4.92
C GLN A 146 53.78 21.59 -4.71
N ALA A 147 53.03 20.74 -3.99
CA ALA A 147 53.44 19.38 -3.68
C ALA A 147 52.93 18.41 -4.76
N GLU A 148 53.77 17.47 -5.18
CA GLU A 148 53.35 16.36 -6.04
C GLU A 148 52.28 15.52 -5.31
N LEU A 149 51.08 15.51 -5.87
CA LEU A 149 49.93 14.79 -5.33
C LEU A 149 50.23 13.28 -5.27
N PRO A 150 50.20 12.63 -4.08
CA PRO A 150 50.36 11.19 -3.97
C PRO A 150 49.31 10.45 -4.81
N ALA A 151 49.67 9.33 -5.44
CA ALA A 151 48.78 8.53 -6.30
C ALA A 151 47.33 8.31 -5.79
N PRO A 152 47.06 8.06 -4.48
CA PRO A 152 45.68 7.93 -4.00
C PRO A 152 44.86 9.23 -4.08
N THR A 153 45.49 10.40 -3.99
CA THR A 153 44.80 11.70 -4.14
C THR A 153 44.46 12.02 -5.60
N LEU A 154 45.33 11.65 -6.55
CA LEU A 154 45.04 11.76 -7.99
C LEU A 154 43.89 10.85 -8.42
N PHE A 155 43.80 9.65 -7.86
CA PHE A 155 42.67 8.74 -8.07
C PHE A 155 41.35 9.35 -7.57
N LEU A 156 41.38 9.99 -6.39
CA LEU A 156 40.24 10.70 -5.81
C LEU A 156 39.81 11.89 -6.69
N ILE A 157 40.78 12.67 -7.19
CA ILE A 157 40.53 13.79 -8.12
C ILE A 157 39.95 13.29 -9.46
N ALA A 158 40.42 12.16 -9.99
CA ALA A 158 39.89 11.57 -11.22
C ALA A 158 38.42 11.13 -11.06
N ILE A 159 38.08 10.53 -9.91
CA ILE A 159 36.69 10.20 -9.55
C ILE A 159 35.86 11.49 -9.40
N SER A 160 36.42 12.51 -8.77
CA SER A 160 35.77 13.82 -8.60
C SER A 160 35.44 14.48 -9.94
N GLN A 161 36.37 14.47 -10.91
CA GLN A 161 36.14 15.05 -12.24
C GLN A 161 35.06 14.30 -13.03
N ILE A 162 34.95 12.97 -12.87
CA ILE A 162 33.86 12.18 -13.45
C ILE A 162 32.50 12.55 -12.83
N ILE A 163 32.49 12.82 -11.53
CA ILE A 163 31.29 13.23 -10.78
C ILE A 163 30.89 14.68 -11.11
N GLU A 164 31.84 15.61 -11.24
CA GLU A 164 31.59 16.98 -11.67
C GLU A 164 31.06 17.04 -13.11
N LYS A 165 31.68 16.32 -14.05
CA LYS A 165 31.27 16.32 -15.46
C LYS A 165 29.88 15.73 -15.68
N ASN A 166 29.48 14.74 -14.88
CA ASN A 166 28.17 14.09 -14.95
C ASN A 166 27.23 14.50 -13.80
N PHE A 167 27.46 15.67 -13.19
CA PHE A 167 26.75 16.11 -11.99
C PHE A 167 25.23 16.12 -12.15
N ILE A 168 24.75 16.67 -13.28
CA ILE A 168 23.32 16.72 -13.61
C ILE A 168 22.76 15.29 -13.77
N GLY A 169 23.50 14.38 -14.39
CA GLY A 169 23.10 12.98 -14.55
C GLY A 169 22.99 12.23 -13.22
N LEU A 170 23.90 12.49 -12.29
CA LEU A 170 23.92 11.87 -10.96
C LEU A 170 22.78 12.39 -10.07
N LEU A 171 22.47 13.68 -10.16
CA LEU A 171 21.27 14.27 -9.54
C LEU A 171 20.00 13.65 -10.13
N ILE A 172 19.90 13.55 -11.45
CA ILE A 172 18.76 12.92 -12.14
C ILE A 172 18.64 11.45 -11.73
N ILE A 173 19.72 10.70 -11.58
CA ILE A 173 19.70 9.31 -11.13
C ILE A 173 19.25 9.22 -9.68
N SER A 174 19.74 10.07 -8.78
CA SER A 174 19.30 10.07 -7.37
C SER A 174 17.80 10.42 -7.25
N ILE A 175 17.33 11.42 -8.03
CA ILE A 175 15.93 11.81 -8.09
C ILE A 175 15.11 10.71 -8.76
N CYS A 176 15.61 10.04 -9.81
CA CYS A 176 14.98 8.88 -10.44
C CYS A 176 14.90 7.70 -9.48
N ILE A 177 15.93 7.43 -8.67
CA ILE A 177 15.91 6.37 -7.68
C ILE A 177 14.89 6.71 -6.58
N ILE A 178 14.89 7.95 -6.09
CA ILE A 178 13.92 8.41 -5.08
C ILE A 178 12.50 8.39 -5.63
N THR A 179 12.26 8.89 -6.84
CA THR A 179 10.94 8.92 -7.47
C THR A 179 10.48 7.54 -7.93
N CYS A 180 11.35 6.71 -8.52
CA CYS A 180 11.05 5.33 -8.86
C CYS A 180 10.84 4.50 -7.60
N PHE A 181 11.53 4.79 -6.49
CA PHE A 181 11.30 4.14 -5.20
C PHE A 181 10.01 4.62 -4.55
N LEU A 182 9.69 5.92 -4.54
CA LEU A 182 8.40 6.45 -4.08
C LEU A 182 7.25 5.93 -4.95
N PHE A 183 7.47 5.83 -6.25
CA PHE A 183 6.53 5.27 -7.21
C PHE A 183 6.41 3.76 -7.03
N SER A 184 7.50 3.04 -6.76
CA SER A 184 7.52 1.62 -6.44
C SER A 184 7.02 1.33 -5.04
N TRP A 185 7.04 2.29 -4.11
CA TRP A 185 6.38 2.25 -2.80
C TRP A 185 4.88 2.39 -2.95
N HIS A 186 4.46 3.37 -3.75
CA HIS A 186 3.06 3.58 -4.10
C HIS A 186 2.53 2.47 -5.01
N LYS A 187 3.42 1.87 -5.82
CA LYS A 187 3.14 0.71 -6.65
C LYS A 187 3.32 -0.58 -5.90
N LEU A 188 4.12 -0.79 -4.86
CA LEU A 188 4.21 -2.09 -4.15
C LEU A 188 2.82 -2.46 -3.60
N ILE A 189 2.10 -1.42 -3.18
CA ILE A 189 0.68 -1.41 -2.81
C ILE A 189 -0.28 -1.77 -3.98
N ALA A 190 0.14 -1.54 -5.23
CA ALA A 190 -0.56 -1.86 -6.48
C ALA A 190 0.03 -3.07 -7.26
N LEU A 191 1.23 -3.52 -6.92
CA LEU A 191 2.04 -4.57 -7.54
C LEU A 191 1.70 -5.87 -6.85
N GLN A 192 1.46 -5.82 -5.54
CA GLN A 192 0.74 -6.88 -4.80
C GLN A 192 -0.61 -7.18 -5.48
N ARG A 193 -1.36 -6.16 -5.92
CA ARG A 193 -2.63 -6.34 -6.67
C ARG A 193 -2.47 -6.94 -8.07
N HIS A 194 -1.30 -6.80 -8.70
CA HIS A 194 -1.02 -7.42 -10.00
C HIS A 194 -0.52 -8.86 -9.83
N CYS A 195 0.30 -9.12 -8.82
CA CYS A 195 0.74 -10.46 -8.46
C CYS A 195 -0.45 -11.33 -8.03
N ASP A 196 -1.38 -10.81 -7.23
CA ASP A 196 -2.61 -11.55 -6.86
C ASP A 196 -3.46 -11.91 -8.10
N ARG A 197 -3.41 -11.08 -9.15
CA ARG A 197 -4.12 -11.32 -10.42
C ARG A 197 -3.43 -12.33 -11.34
N LEU A 198 -2.12 -12.50 -11.20
CA LEU A 198 -1.33 -13.46 -11.98
C LEU A 198 -1.25 -14.82 -11.31
N VAL A 199 -1.36 -14.88 -9.97
CA VAL A 199 -1.34 -16.12 -9.19
C VAL A 199 -2.68 -16.86 -9.23
N LEU A 200 -3.78 -16.19 -9.59
CA LEU A 200 -5.11 -16.79 -9.81
C LEU A 200 -5.40 -17.12 -11.29
N ARG A 201 -4.38 -17.46 -12.08
CA ARG A 201 -4.54 -18.02 -13.43
C ARG A 201 -3.96 -19.42 -13.53
#